data_AF-A0A374VPL0-F1
#
_entry.id   AF-A0A374VPL0-F1
#
_cell.length_a   1.000
_cell.length_b   1.000
_cell.length_c   1.000
_cell.angle_alpha   90.00
_cell.angle_beta   90.00
_cell.angle_gamma   90.00
#
_symmetry.space_group_name_H-M   'P 1'
#
loop_
_entity.id
_entity.type
_entity.pdbx_description
1 polymer ?
#
loop_
_entity_poly.entity_id
_entity_poly.type
_entity_poly.pdbx_seq_one_letter_code
_entity_poly.pdbx_strand_id
1 'polypeptide(L)'
;MQMQIQHQLRRVAAALLTAAVAVGTGAFSGLALETDSGTLENLQAFLLGKENAGGTDCNGDGVVDGMDLALLRQQQFDGGEIQDGYAGFIRTDGKLLVDENGKQYLIKGMAIGNDVWSNPTTAPAQDHDAASYQELADMGFDSVRFYLNYAMFESDSKPYTYREEGFRWLDTNIAWAKAAGIRLVLNMHYPQGGYQSQGNGTALWTEPENQKRLCALWTEIAKRYADEPVILGYGLVNEPVVAAASGEESLTLWQSVAQMLTDGIRTVDQNHMIFVERMCAAQNLAGTQEQWINFNDENNYVHLDDDNTVYEFHDYDPHAFTHQGFDWAGTLGNDVTYPDESYLVSSGNAQWGTSTFAGDRADTESTEWQYLKSGRITPKSNGTQLISLVFQAQNIGDYGYARADELRLNEYDEDGSFVQTIYANDFDSTSLLSFWSSNDSGGQYYASSEGHLAKGSLMLSGTTDDANTSTRYFRPTAGHSYEACGYFQVNTKNADAIVRPRVDVWNVDSVEVLNRDYLEKSVALNTAFSEKYNVPVYCGEFGAGSHCFENDRGGDRWIGDMLEIFRDGDVSFNYHAYHDGSFGLYEGGGLPSPAGRNDTLYQVLVEKLKKHTE
;
A
#
# COMPACT_ATOMS: atom_id res chain seq x y z
N MET A 1 78.73 10.52 -26.99
CA MET A 1 78.23 11.02 -25.70
C MET A 1 77.28 9.95 -25.17
N GLN A 2 77.78 9.13 -24.22
CA GLN A 2 77.14 8.03 -23.45
C GLN A 2 76.17 7.08 -24.19
N MET A 3 76.63 5.88 -24.60
CA MET A 3 76.39 4.55 -23.95
C MET A 3 74.91 4.11 -24.04
N GLN A 4 74.47 3.01 -24.69
CA GLN A 4 74.96 1.63 -24.95
C GLN A 4 74.31 1.12 -26.27
N ILE A 5 74.97 0.44 -27.23
CA ILE A 5 75.46 -0.98 -27.26
C ILE A 5 74.28 -1.98 -27.14
N GLN A 6 74.05 -3.03 -27.94
CA GLN A 6 74.57 -3.70 -29.16
C GLN A 6 73.48 -4.75 -29.51
N HIS A 7 72.96 -4.90 -30.74
CA HIS A 7 73.52 -5.57 -31.93
C HIS A 7 73.38 -7.12 -31.99
N GLN A 8 72.59 -7.56 -32.99
CA GLN A 8 72.66 -8.80 -33.80
C GLN A 8 72.18 -10.14 -33.25
N LEU A 9 71.25 -10.77 -33.99
CA LEU A 9 71.45 -12.00 -34.79
C LEU A 9 70.11 -12.37 -35.50
N ARG A 10 70.02 -12.24 -36.83
CA ARG A 10 70.04 -13.33 -37.85
C ARG A 10 68.87 -14.33 -37.73
N ARG A 11 67.91 -14.29 -38.66
CA ARG A 11 67.84 -15.12 -39.90
C ARG A 11 67.81 -16.64 -39.67
N VAL A 12 66.63 -17.23 -39.87
CA VAL A 12 66.35 -18.47 -40.64
C VAL A 12 64.93 -18.25 -41.23
N ALA A 13 64.72 -17.83 -42.49
CA ALA A 13 64.87 -18.54 -43.77
C ALA A 13 63.95 -19.79 -43.88
N ALA A 14 62.87 -19.70 -44.68
CA ALA A 14 62.72 -20.43 -45.96
C ALA A 14 61.97 -21.79 -45.78
N ALA A 15 61.17 -22.37 -46.68
CA ALA A 15 60.72 -22.08 -48.05
C ALA A 15 59.71 -23.21 -48.46
N LEU A 16 58.60 -22.88 -49.11
CA LEU A 16 58.19 -23.22 -50.50
C LEU A 16 57.76 -24.67 -50.84
N LEU A 17 56.62 -24.71 -51.57
CA LEU A 17 56.15 -25.69 -52.58
C LEU A 17 55.78 -27.10 -52.08
N THR A 18 54.64 -27.71 -52.44
CA THR A 18 54.10 -27.83 -53.80
C THR A 18 52.63 -28.28 -53.74
N ALA A 19 51.79 -27.77 -54.65
CA ALA A 19 50.45 -28.28 -54.94
C ALA A 19 50.52 -29.61 -55.71
N ALA A 20 49.62 -30.56 -55.42
CA ALA A 20 48.93 -31.40 -56.42
C ALA A 20 47.95 -32.43 -55.80
N VAL A 21 46.66 -32.20 -56.09
CA VAL A 21 45.68 -33.17 -56.62
C VAL A 21 44.96 -34.19 -55.68
N ALA A 22 43.63 -34.13 -55.80
CA ALA A 22 42.59 -35.19 -55.69
C ALA A 22 41.69 -35.23 -54.43
N VAL A 23 40.52 -34.59 -54.59
CA VAL A 23 39.16 -35.13 -54.41
C VAL A 23 39.03 -36.55 -53.82
N GLY A 24 38.21 -36.69 -52.77
CA GLY A 24 37.44 -37.93 -52.55
C GLY A 24 37.26 -38.39 -51.10
N THR A 25 36.21 -37.87 -50.45
CA THR A 25 35.28 -38.55 -49.51
C THR A 25 35.83 -39.45 -48.38
N GLY A 26 35.51 -39.08 -47.13
CA GLY A 26 35.57 -39.99 -45.98
C GLY A 26 35.13 -39.27 -44.69
N ALA A 27 33.87 -39.45 -44.31
CA ALA A 27 33.15 -38.78 -43.24
C ALA A 27 33.77 -38.96 -41.84
N PHE A 28 33.74 -37.89 -41.03
CA PHE A 28 33.59 -37.98 -39.58
C PHE A 28 32.21 -37.46 -39.22
N SER A 29 31.51 -38.26 -38.42
CA SER A 29 30.11 -38.18 -38.05
C SER A 29 29.79 -36.91 -37.28
N GLY A 30 28.90 -36.08 -37.85
CA GLY A 30 28.08 -35.19 -37.05
C GLY A 30 27.12 -36.03 -36.22
N LEU A 31 27.19 -35.88 -34.90
CA LEU A 31 26.00 -36.02 -34.08
C LEU A 31 25.30 -34.67 -34.17
N ALA A 32 24.26 -34.61 -35.00
CA ALA A 32 23.24 -33.60 -34.85
C ALA A 32 22.66 -33.79 -33.44
N LEU A 33 22.79 -32.77 -32.59
CA LEU A 33 21.97 -32.66 -31.40
C LEU A 33 20.59 -32.22 -31.89
N GLU A 34 19.73 -33.20 -32.16
CA GLU A 34 18.30 -32.98 -32.28
C GLU A 34 17.78 -32.58 -30.90
N THR A 35 17.56 -31.28 -30.67
CA THR A 35 16.68 -30.82 -29.59
C THR A 35 15.24 -30.98 -30.08
N ASP A 36 14.69 -32.17 -29.88
CA ASP A 36 13.29 -32.45 -30.16
C ASP A 36 12.40 -31.40 -29.47
N SER A 37 11.48 -30.78 -30.22
CA SER A 37 10.46 -29.84 -29.72
C SER A 37 9.70 -30.34 -28.49
N GLY A 38 9.58 -31.66 -28.33
CA GLY A 38 9.02 -32.26 -27.14
C GLY A 38 9.81 -31.98 -25.85
N THR A 39 11.14 -31.82 -25.89
CA THR A 39 11.94 -31.61 -24.66
C THR A 39 11.68 -30.25 -24.04
N LEU A 40 11.49 -29.21 -24.87
CA LEU A 40 11.14 -27.86 -24.41
C LEU A 40 9.71 -27.81 -23.87
N GLU A 41 8.75 -28.38 -24.61
CA GLU A 41 7.35 -28.46 -24.17
C GLU A 41 7.22 -29.25 -22.88
N ASN A 42 7.94 -30.37 -22.74
CA ASN A 42 7.91 -31.21 -21.55
C ASN A 42 8.56 -30.50 -20.36
N LEU A 43 9.66 -29.77 -20.54
CA LEU A 43 10.29 -29.04 -19.45
C LEU A 43 9.45 -27.83 -19.03
N GLN A 44 8.84 -27.12 -19.97
CA GLN A 44 7.90 -26.05 -19.67
C GLN A 44 6.66 -26.61 -18.95
N ALA A 45 6.13 -27.75 -19.39
CA ALA A 45 5.04 -28.44 -18.71
C ALA A 45 5.44 -28.94 -17.31
N PHE A 46 6.67 -29.44 -17.13
CA PHE A 46 7.22 -29.86 -15.85
C PHE A 46 7.35 -28.69 -14.86
N LEU A 47 7.94 -27.57 -15.29
CA LEU A 47 8.08 -26.36 -14.47
C LEU A 47 6.72 -25.74 -14.11
N LEU A 48 5.71 -25.91 -14.98
CA LEU A 48 4.32 -25.53 -14.73
C LEU A 48 3.51 -26.61 -13.97
N GLY A 49 4.14 -27.70 -13.51
CA GLY A 49 3.48 -28.77 -12.75
C GLY A 49 2.44 -29.58 -13.54
N LYS A 50 2.43 -29.50 -14.87
CA LYS A 50 1.47 -30.15 -15.76
C LYS A 50 1.81 -31.61 -16.08
N GLU A 51 3.06 -32.04 -15.86
CA GLU A 51 3.50 -33.44 -16.03
C GLU A 51 4.39 -33.93 -14.87
N ASN A 52 4.27 -35.22 -14.51
CA ASN A 52 5.05 -35.89 -13.45
C ASN A 52 6.36 -36.53 -13.95
N ALA A 53 6.61 -36.52 -15.26
CA ALA A 53 7.88 -37.00 -15.80
C ALA A 53 8.92 -35.89 -15.58
N GLY A 54 9.94 -36.17 -14.77
CA GLY A 54 11.00 -35.20 -14.47
C GLY A 54 11.56 -34.59 -15.76
N GLY A 55 11.64 -33.26 -15.82
CA GLY A 55 12.32 -32.56 -16.90
C GLY A 55 13.77 -33.02 -17.05
N THR A 56 14.37 -32.79 -18.21
CA THR A 56 15.77 -33.12 -18.42
C THR A 56 16.62 -32.01 -17.81
N ASP A 57 17.58 -32.38 -16.95
CA ASP A 57 18.68 -31.51 -16.55
C ASP A 57 19.54 -31.28 -17.80
N CYS A 58 19.30 -30.16 -18.45
CA CYS A 58 19.92 -29.80 -19.71
C CYS A 58 21.24 -29.08 -19.50
N ASN A 59 21.42 -28.41 -18.36
CA ASN A 59 22.63 -27.65 -18.06
C ASN A 59 23.71 -28.48 -17.31
N GLY A 60 23.34 -29.68 -16.84
CA GLY A 60 24.21 -30.66 -16.18
C GLY A 60 24.52 -30.33 -14.71
N ASP A 61 23.71 -29.51 -14.04
CA ASP A 61 23.94 -29.09 -12.65
C ASP A 61 23.31 -30.02 -11.61
N GLY A 62 22.56 -31.04 -12.06
CA GLY A 62 21.90 -32.04 -11.23
C GLY A 62 20.54 -31.61 -10.68
N VAL A 63 20.04 -30.43 -11.06
CA VAL A 63 18.73 -29.88 -10.73
C VAL A 63 17.93 -29.75 -12.03
N VAL A 64 16.61 -29.88 -11.94
CA VAL A 64 15.71 -29.63 -13.07
C VAL A 64 14.90 -28.38 -12.75
N ASP A 65 15.28 -27.25 -13.33
CA ASP A 65 14.70 -25.94 -13.03
C ASP A 65 14.60 -25.03 -14.27
N GLY A 66 14.34 -23.74 -14.06
CA GLY A 66 14.21 -22.77 -15.15
C GLY A 66 15.46 -22.57 -15.99
N MET A 67 16.64 -22.91 -15.48
CA MET A 67 17.91 -22.77 -16.19
C MET A 67 18.05 -23.82 -17.29
N ASP A 68 17.46 -25.00 -17.10
CA ASP A 68 17.36 -26.02 -18.14
C ASP A 68 16.46 -25.56 -19.30
N LEU A 69 15.41 -24.80 -18.97
CA LEU A 69 14.48 -24.25 -19.96
C LEU A 69 15.16 -23.16 -20.77
N ALA A 70 15.92 -22.30 -20.10
CA ALA A 70 16.74 -21.29 -20.76
C ALA A 70 17.75 -21.94 -21.73
N LEU A 71 18.43 -23.02 -21.29
CA LEU A 71 19.42 -23.69 -22.13
C LEU A 71 18.80 -24.46 -23.30
N LEU A 72 17.65 -25.13 -23.13
CA LEU A 72 16.96 -25.78 -24.24
C LEU A 72 16.45 -24.78 -25.29
N ARG A 73 15.93 -23.63 -24.84
CA ARG A 73 15.56 -22.52 -25.74
C ARG A 73 16.78 -22.01 -26.51
N GLN A 74 17.94 -21.95 -25.87
CA GLN A 74 19.21 -21.56 -26.50
C GLN A 74 19.72 -22.62 -27.51
N GLN A 75 19.57 -23.92 -27.22
CA GLN A 75 20.05 -25.02 -28.06
C GLN A 75 19.15 -25.35 -29.27
N GLN A 76 17.86 -25.01 -29.25
CA GLN A 76 16.98 -25.11 -30.43
C GLN A 76 17.30 -24.10 -31.54
N PHE A 77 18.24 -23.18 -31.29
CA PHE A 77 18.43 -21.96 -32.06
C PHE A 77 19.83 -21.82 -32.65
N ASP A 78 20.28 -22.81 -33.41
CA ASP A 78 21.55 -22.74 -34.18
C ASP A 78 21.42 -21.86 -35.45
N GLY A 79 20.83 -20.66 -35.32
CA GLY A 79 20.60 -19.73 -36.41
C GLY A 79 19.86 -18.43 -36.05
N GLY A 80 20.53 -17.52 -35.33
CA GLY A 80 20.08 -16.13 -35.09
C GLY A 80 19.44 -15.92 -33.70
N GLU A 81 19.83 -14.83 -33.02
CA GLU A 81 19.29 -14.42 -31.70
C GLU A 81 17.75 -14.45 -31.68
N ILE A 82 17.17 -15.11 -30.67
CA ILE A 82 15.76 -14.96 -30.31
C ILE A 82 15.63 -13.73 -29.41
N GLN A 83 14.59 -12.94 -29.66
CA GLN A 83 14.09 -11.95 -28.71
C GLN A 83 13.16 -12.63 -27.70
N ASP A 84 13.54 -12.62 -26.43
CA ASP A 84 12.90 -13.30 -25.29
C ASP A 84 11.54 -12.70 -24.86
N GLY A 85 10.83 -12.03 -25.77
CA GLY A 85 9.65 -11.19 -25.47
C GLY A 85 9.98 -9.93 -24.66
N TYR A 86 11.09 -9.93 -23.93
CA TYR A 86 11.68 -8.80 -23.21
C TYR A 86 13.02 -8.47 -23.86
N ALA A 87 13.00 -7.63 -24.90
CA ALA A 87 14.22 -7.30 -25.64
C ALA A 87 15.12 -6.26 -24.92
N GLY A 88 14.69 -5.72 -23.76
CA GLY A 88 15.54 -4.89 -22.91
C GLY A 88 14.93 -4.50 -21.57
N PHE A 89 15.63 -3.58 -20.89
CA PHE A 89 15.24 -3.00 -19.60
C PHE A 89 14.22 -1.88 -19.79
N ILE A 90 13.26 -1.80 -18.87
CA ILE A 90 12.40 -0.62 -18.75
C ILE A 90 13.18 0.48 -18.03
N ARG A 91 13.08 1.71 -18.53
CA ARG A 91 13.76 2.89 -17.97
C ARG A 91 12.81 4.07 -17.85
N THR A 92 13.21 5.05 -17.06
CA THR A 92 12.53 6.34 -17.00
C THR A 92 12.85 7.18 -18.25
N ASP A 93 11.86 7.93 -18.73
CA ASP A 93 12.03 9.02 -19.71
C ASP A 93 11.10 10.17 -19.32
N GLY A 94 11.66 11.14 -18.58
CA GLY A 94 10.87 12.15 -17.90
C GLY A 94 9.86 11.51 -16.96
N LYS A 95 8.57 11.86 -17.11
CA LYS A 95 7.49 11.27 -16.30
C LYS A 95 7.01 9.89 -16.75
N LEU A 96 7.55 9.34 -17.83
CA LEU A 96 7.12 8.06 -18.38
C LEU A 96 8.10 6.94 -18.02
N LEU A 97 7.61 5.70 -18.10
CA LEU A 97 8.47 4.52 -18.22
C LEU A 97 8.46 4.08 -19.68
N VAL A 98 9.59 3.66 -20.22
CA VAL A 98 9.74 3.25 -21.62
C VAL A 98 10.52 1.94 -21.74
N ASP A 99 10.16 1.14 -22.73
CA ASP A 99 10.95 -0.02 -23.15
C ASP A 99 12.21 0.39 -23.94
N GLU A 100 13.01 -0.59 -24.34
CA GLU A 100 14.25 -0.37 -25.09
C GLU A 100 14.06 0.29 -26.46
N ASN A 101 12.83 0.32 -26.98
CA ASN A 101 12.46 0.96 -28.24
C ASN A 101 11.84 2.36 -28.03
N GLY A 102 11.76 2.83 -26.78
CA GLY A 102 11.14 4.11 -26.41
C GLY A 102 9.61 4.08 -26.40
N LYS A 103 8.99 2.89 -26.41
CA LYS A 103 7.54 2.76 -26.27
C LYS A 103 7.18 2.85 -24.79
N GLN A 104 6.15 3.63 -24.47
CA GLN A 104 5.63 3.74 -23.11
C GLN A 104 5.27 2.37 -22.54
N TYR A 105 5.67 2.16 -21.30
CA TYR A 105 5.36 1.01 -20.47
C TYR A 105 4.57 1.49 -19.25
N LEU A 106 3.46 0.82 -18.94
CA LEU A 106 2.70 1.05 -17.71
C LEU A 106 2.71 -0.26 -16.93
N ILE A 107 3.21 -0.21 -15.68
CA ILE A 107 3.24 -1.39 -14.82
C ILE A 107 1.81 -1.68 -14.37
N LYS A 108 1.32 -2.88 -14.69
CA LYS A 108 0.06 -3.41 -14.16
C LYS A 108 0.40 -4.59 -13.27
N GLY A 109 0.58 -4.31 -11.99
CA GLY A 109 1.15 -5.25 -11.07
C GLY A 109 0.20 -5.83 -10.03
N MET A 110 0.61 -6.97 -9.48
CA MET A 110 0.04 -7.61 -8.30
C MET A 110 1.14 -7.87 -7.28
N ALA A 111 0.90 -7.58 -6.01
CA ALA A 111 1.85 -7.91 -4.96
C ALA A 111 1.84 -9.41 -4.62
N ILE A 112 3.01 -10.01 -4.44
CA ILE A 112 3.18 -11.32 -3.79
C ILE A 112 3.83 -11.07 -2.42
N GLY A 113 3.05 -11.34 -1.37
CA GLY A 113 3.34 -10.91 0.00
C GLY A 113 4.43 -11.72 0.70
N ASN A 114 4.70 -12.96 0.28
CA ASN A 114 5.79 -13.78 0.80
C ASN A 114 5.82 -13.93 2.34
N ASP A 115 4.65 -13.91 2.99
CA ASP A 115 4.48 -13.99 4.45
C ASP A 115 5.39 -13.03 5.24
N VAL A 116 5.81 -11.91 4.64
CA VAL A 116 6.85 -11.02 5.22
C VAL A 116 6.48 -10.54 6.62
N TRP A 117 5.19 -10.40 6.91
CA TRP A 117 4.61 -10.00 8.20
C TRP A 117 5.02 -10.93 9.36
N SER A 118 5.26 -12.20 9.08
CA SER A 118 5.69 -13.20 10.07
C SER A 118 7.19 -13.15 10.39
N ASN A 119 7.92 -12.25 9.72
CA ASN A 119 9.38 -12.17 9.71
C ASN A 119 10.06 -13.51 9.39
N PRO A 120 9.73 -14.15 8.26
CA PRO A 120 10.21 -15.48 7.93
C PRO A 120 11.72 -15.50 7.64
N THR A 121 12.37 -16.58 8.05
CA THR A 121 13.81 -16.82 7.78
C THR A 121 14.04 -17.79 6.61
N THR A 122 12.97 -18.33 6.06
CA THR A 122 12.95 -19.27 4.95
C THR A 122 11.82 -18.90 4.00
N ALA A 123 11.99 -19.18 2.72
CA ALA A 123 10.97 -18.94 1.70
C ALA A 123 9.63 -19.63 2.06
N PRO A 124 8.48 -18.94 1.92
CA PRO A 124 7.17 -19.50 2.18
C PRO A 124 6.76 -20.42 1.03
N ALA A 125 6.89 -21.72 1.22
CA ALA A 125 6.60 -22.73 0.19
C ALA A 125 5.11 -22.85 -0.19
N GLN A 126 4.23 -22.12 0.48
CA GLN A 126 2.77 -22.22 0.33
C GLN A 126 2.12 -20.90 -0.08
N ASP A 127 2.91 -19.85 -0.31
CA ASP A 127 2.36 -18.54 -0.68
C ASP A 127 1.97 -18.48 -2.17
N HIS A 128 2.85 -18.99 -3.04
CA HIS A 128 2.66 -19.00 -4.49
C HIS A 128 3.51 -20.10 -5.14
N ASP A 129 3.22 -20.39 -6.41
CA ASP A 129 4.00 -21.28 -7.26
C ASP A 129 4.02 -20.79 -8.73
N ALA A 130 4.53 -21.62 -9.64
CA ALA A 130 4.54 -21.31 -11.07
C ALA A 130 3.14 -21.07 -11.68
N ALA A 131 2.11 -21.77 -11.16
CA ALA A 131 0.74 -21.61 -11.64
C ALA A 131 0.16 -20.26 -11.24
N SER A 132 0.56 -19.73 -10.08
CA SER A 132 0.21 -18.37 -9.66
C SER A 132 0.66 -17.31 -10.66
N TYR A 133 1.90 -17.38 -11.15
CA TYR A 133 2.40 -16.44 -12.17
C TYR A 133 1.63 -16.54 -13.48
N GLN A 134 1.27 -17.75 -13.89
CA GLN A 134 0.44 -17.95 -15.08
C GLN A 134 -0.97 -17.38 -14.89
N GLU A 135 -1.59 -17.55 -13.72
CA GLU A 135 -2.89 -16.97 -13.43
C GLU A 135 -2.85 -15.44 -13.52
N LEU A 136 -1.83 -14.80 -12.95
CA LEU A 136 -1.68 -13.34 -13.01
C LEU A 136 -1.56 -12.84 -14.46
N ALA A 137 -0.76 -13.52 -15.29
CA ALA A 137 -0.66 -13.22 -16.72
C ALA A 137 -2.02 -13.41 -17.41
N ASP A 138 -2.73 -14.51 -17.12
CA ASP A 138 -4.04 -14.81 -17.66
C ASP A 138 -5.11 -13.81 -17.21
N MET A 139 -4.93 -13.12 -16.08
CA MET A 139 -5.80 -12.04 -15.61
C MET A 139 -5.51 -10.70 -16.31
N GLY A 140 -4.32 -10.53 -16.89
CA GLY A 140 -3.89 -9.31 -17.61
C GLY A 140 -2.88 -8.45 -16.86
N PHE A 141 -2.34 -8.93 -15.74
CA PHE A 141 -1.17 -8.33 -15.10
C PHE A 141 0.08 -8.59 -15.94
N ASP A 142 1.06 -7.68 -15.85
CA ASP A 142 2.36 -7.81 -16.53
C ASP A 142 3.54 -7.78 -15.55
N SER A 143 3.29 -7.54 -14.27
CA SER A 143 4.32 -7.54 -13.25
C SER A 143 3.85 -8.09 -11.92
N VAL A 144 4.83 -8.42 -11.07
CA VAL A 144 4.64 -8.69 -9.65
C VAL A 144 5.56 -7.78 -8.82
N ARG A 145 5.01 -7.09 -7.82
CA ARG A 145 5.79 -6.49 -6.74
C ARG A 145 6.10 -7.59 -5.73
N PHE A 146 7.35 -8.05 -5.73
CA PHE A 146 7.80 -9.23 -5.01
C PHE A 146 8.43 -8.82 -3.68
N TYR A 147 7.80 -9.21 -2.58
CA TYR A 147 8.17 -8.69 -1.27
C TYR A 147 9.35 -9.46 -0.71
N LEU A 148 10.42 -8.76 -0.36
CA LEU A 148 11.61 -9.33 0.23
C LEU A 148 11.63 -9.10 1.73
N ASN A 149 12.05 -10.13 2.46
CA ASN A 149 12.46 -10.02 3.85
C ASN A 149 13.97 -10.28 3.94
N TYR A 150 14.72 -9.35 4.52
CA TYR A 150 16.17 -9.47 4.65
C TYR A 150 16.60 -10.77 5.36
N ALA A 151 15.79 -11.27 6.29
CA ALA A 151 16.08 -12.45 7.11
C ALA A 151 16.07 -13.76 6.31
N MET A 152 15.58 -13.75 5.06
CA MET A 152 15.76 -14.85 4.10
C MET A 152 17.16 -14.88 3.48
N PHE A 153 17.81 -13.72 3.35
CA PHE A 153 19.11 -13.56 2.70
C PHE A 153 20.26 -13.38 3.68
N GLU A 154 20.01 -12.89 4.88
CA GLU A 154 21.02 -12.57 5.90
C GLU A 154 20.52 -12.98 7.30
N SER A 155 21.38 -12.87 8.32
CA SER A 155 20.95 -13.00 9.71
C SER A 155 21.71 -12.05 10.62
N ASP A 156 21.07 -11.56 11.67
CA ASP A 156 21.69 -10.66 12.65
C ASP A 156 22.88 -11.29 13.38
N SER A 157 22.91 -12.63 13.50
CA SER A 157 24.03 -13.35 14.12
C SER A 157 25.26 -13.49 13.20
N LYS A 158 25.11 -13.25 11.90
CA LYS A 158 26.16 -13.37 10.88
C LYS A 158 25.99 -12.25 9.84
N PRO A 159 26.19 -10.98 10.23
CA PRO A 159 26.01 -9.87 9.31
C PRO A 159 26.97 -10.00 8.10
N TYR A 160 26.55 -9.51 6.94
CA TYR A 160 27.26 -9.57 5.65
C TYR A 160 27.57 -10.99 5.14
N THR A 161 27.01 -12.02 5.76
CA THR A 161 27.11 -13.40 5.29
C THR A 161 25.76 -13.83 4.75
N TYR A 162 25.69 -13.97 3.43
CA TYR A 162 24.42 -14.22 2.77
C TYR A 162 24.08 -15.70 2.65
N ARG A 163 22.78 -16.00 2.67
CA ARG A 163 22.18 -17.33 2.55
C ARG A 163 21.88 -17.61 1.09
N GLU A 164 22.60 -18.57 0.50
CA GLU A 164 22.37 -18.97 -0.89
C GLU A 164 20.98 -19.58 -1.11
N GLU A 165 20.33 -20.11 -0.06
CA GLU A 165 18.95 -20.59 -0.13
C GLU A 165 17.96 -19.47 -0.47
N GLY A 166 18.18 -18.25 0.03
CA GLY A 166 17.35 -17.09 -0.30
C GLY A 166 17.49 -16.69 -1.77
N PHE A 167 18.72 -16.70 -2.30
CA PHE A 167 18.98 -16.41 -3.71
C PHE A 167 18.40 -17.49 -4.64
N ARG A 168 18.57 -18.78 -4.32
CA ARG A 168 17.97 -19.87 -5.10
C ARG A 168 16.44 -19.77 -5.18
N TRP A 169 15.79 -19.32 -4.10
CA TRP A 169 14.36 -19.07 -4.09
C TRP A 169 13.97 -17.90 -4.99
N LEU A 170 14.74 -16.81 -4.97
CA LEU A 170 14.53 -15.68 -5.87
C LEU A 170 14.78 -16.08 -7.34
N ASP A 171 15.81 -16.86 -7.63
CA ASP A 171 16.09 -17.41 -8.98
C ASP A 171 14.92 -18.24 -9.50
N THR A 172 14.30 -19.05 -8.63
CA THR A 172 13.12 -19.84 -8.97
C THR A 172 11.95 -18.95 -9.36
N ASN A 173 11.73 -17.86 -8.64
CA ASN A 173 10.66 -16.90 -8.93
C ASN A 173 10.91 -16.09 -10.20
N ILE A 174 12.17 -15.68 -10.45
CA ILE A 174 12.57 -15.05 -11.71
C ILE A 174 12.27 -15.99 -12.88
N ALA A 175 12.58 -17.29 -12.74
CA ALA A 175 12.28 -18.28 -13.78
C ALA A 175 10.77 -18.45 -14.01
N TRP A 176 9.96 -18.53 -12.95
CA TRP A 176 8.49 -18.62 -13.09
C TRP A 176 7.89 -17.38 -13.72
N ALA A 177 8.31 -16.19 -13.29
CA ALA A 177 7.90 -14.92 -13.86
C ALA A 177 8.26 -14.83 -15.36
N LYS A 178 9.50 -15.20 -15.70
CA LYS A 178 9.98 -15.27 -17.09
C LYS A 178 9.15 -16.22 -17.95
N ALA A 179 8.78 -17.39 -17.40
CA ALA A 179 7.98 -18.39 -18.10
C ALA A 179 6.54 -17.92 -18.37
N ALA A 180 5.97 -17.11 -17.47
CA ALA A 180 4.62 -16.57 -17.58
C ALA A 180 4.54 -15.23 -18.36
N GLY A 181 5.66 -14.60 -18.68
CA GLY A 181 5.65 -13.25 -19.24
C GLY A 181 5.24 -12.20 -18.20
N ILE A 182 5.69 -12.37 -16.97
CA ILE A 182 5.57 -11.42 -15.86
C ILE A 182 6.94 -10.83 -15.51
N ARG A 183 7.00 -9.52 -15.27
CA ARG A 183 8.17 -8.82 -14.73
C ARG A 183 8.16 -8.71 -13.21
N LEU A 184 9.29 -8.43 -12.57
CA LEU A 184 9.39 -8.32 -11.11
C LEU A 184 9.86 -6.93 -10.66
N VAL A 185 9.15 -6.32 -9.72
CA VAL A 185 9.69 -5.22 -8.88
C VAL A 185 10.11 -5.85 -7.57
N LEU A 186 11.40 -5.89 -7.27
CA LEU A 186 11.87 -6.43 -5.99
C LEU A 186 11.78 -5.35 -4.93
N ASN A 187 10.98 -5.55 -3.88
CA ASN A 187 10.77 -4.53 -2.84
C ASN A 187 11.30 -5.04 -1.49
N MET A 188 12.19 -4.29 -0.83
CA MET A 188 12.60 -4.61 0.53
C MET A 188 11.50 -4.23 1.50
N HIS A 189 10.61 -5.18 1.74
CA HIS A 189 9.43 -4.99 2.56
C HIS A 189 9.74 -5.09 4.05
N TYR A 190 10.71 -5.94 4.41
CA TYR A 190 11.21 -6.09 5.77
C TYR A 190 12.73 -5.94 5.77
N PRO A 191 13.26 -4.72 6.01
CA PRO A 191 14.70 -4.46 6.04
C PRO A 191 15.34 -4.86 7.38
N GLN A 192 16.67 -4.83 7.42
CA GLN A 192 17.43 -4.81 8.68
C GLN A 192 16.91 -3.69 9.59
N GLY A 193 16.80 -3.95 10.88
CA GLY A 193 16.32 -2.96 11.86
C GLY A 193 14.79 -2.96 12.08
N GLY A 194 14.02 -3.74 11.33
CA GLY A 194 12.63 -4.07 11.65
C GLY A 194 11.61 -3.62 10.62
N TYR A 195 10.35 -4.00 10.89
CA TYR A 195 9.22 -3.75 10.00
C TYR A 195 8.68 -2.33 10.12
N GLN A 196 8.58 -1.62 8.99
CA GLN A 196 8.31 -0.18 9.00
C GLN A 196 6.82 0.15 9.15
N SER A 197 5.93 -0.58 8.47
CA SER A 197 4.48 -0.28 8.38
C SER A 197 3.74 -0.28 9.72
N GLN A 198 4.28 -0.94 10.74
CA GLN A 198 3.75 -0.96 12.11
C GLN A 198 4.61 -0.17 13.11
N GLY A 199 5.53 0.66 12.62
CA GLY A 199 6.45 1.43 13.47
C GLY A 199 7.49 0.60 14.22
N ASN A 200 7.57 -0.71 13.96
CA ASN A 200 8.47 -1.65 14.64
C ASN A 200 9.89 -1.67 14.02
N GLY A 201 10.22 -0.64 13.24
CA GLY A 201 11.40 -0.53 12.38
C GLY A 201 12.43 0.51 12.81
N THR A 202 12.29 1.08 14.02
CA THR A 202 13.09 2.19 14.54
C THR A 202 14.61 1.98 14.40
N ALA A 203 15.09 0.73 14.56
CA ALA A 203 16.51 0.45 14.54
C ALA A 203 17.16 0.58 13.15
N LEU A 204 16.38 0.64 12.06
CA LEU A 204 16.93 1.02 10.75
C LEU A 204 17.42 2.48 10.78
N TRP A 205 16.73 3.34 11.52
CA TRP A 205 16.98 4.78 11.55
C TRP A 205 17.97 5.19 12.63
N THR A 206 17.93 4.52 13.79
CA THR A 206 18.79 4.87 14.94
C THR A 206 20.14 4.16 14.94
N GLU A 207 20.28 3.03 14.22
CA GLU A 207 21.52 2.25 14.18
C GLU A 207 22.12 2.25 12.76
N PRO A 208 23.13 3.11 12.49
CA PRO A 208 23.73 3.22 11.16
C PRO A 208 24.29 1.92 10.57
N GLU A 209 24.57 0.92 11.41
CA GLU A 209 25.00 -0.40 10.94
C GLU A 209 23.90 -1.14 10.18
N ASN A 210 22.63 -0.98 10.54
CA ASN A 210 21.52 -1.59 9.80
C ASN A 210 21.39 -0.99 8.39
N GLN A 211 21.63 0.32 8.23
CA GLN A 211 21.64 1.00 6.93
C GLN A 211 22.77 0.47 6.04
N LYS A 212 23.97 0.26 6.60
CA LYS A 212 25.11 -0.33 5.88
C LYS A 212 24.86 -1.77 5.47
N ARG A 213 24.26 -2.58 6.35
CA ARG A 213 23.88 -3.97 6.04
C ARG A 213 22.82 -4.03 4.94
N LEU A 214 21.81 -3.16 5.00
CA LEU A 214 20.81 -3.04 3.95
C LEU A 214 21.45 -2.63 2.61
N CYS A 215 22.31 -1.61 2.61
CA CYS A 215 23.08 -1.18 1.44
C CYS A 215 23.91 -2.33 0.85
N ALA A 216 24.61 -3.08 1.71
CA ALA A 216 25.43 -4.20 1.28
C ALA A 216 24.60 -5.36 0.70
N LEU A 217 23.44 -5.66 1.30
CA LEU A 217 22.52 -6.67 0.78
C LEU A 217 21.94 -6.25 -0.57
N TRP A 218 21.49 -5.00 -0.71
CA TRP A 218 21.02 -4.45 -1.98
C TRP A 218 22.11 -4.49 -3.06
N THR A 219 23.35 -4.13 -2.70
CA THR A 219 24.50 -4.21 -3.62
C THR A 219 24.76 -5.66 -4.06
N GLU A 220 24.63 -6.65 -3.16
CA GLU A 220 24.80 -8.06 -3.53
C GLU A 220 23.67 -8.55 -4.44
N ILE A 221 22.40 -8.20 -4.15
CA ILE A 221 21.25 -8.52 -5.01
C ILE A 221 21.47 -7.90 -6.39
N ALA A 222 21.74 -6.60 -6.47
CA ALA A 222 21.94 -5.88 -7.71
C ALA A 222 23.11 -6.44 -8.53
N LYS A 223 24.22 -6.80 -7.87
CA LYS A 223 25.37 -7.42 -8.54
C LYS A 223 25.02 -8.76 -9.19
N ARG A 224 24.18 -9.58 -8.56
CA ARG A 224 23.78 -10.89 -9.10
C ARG A 224 22.85 -10.77 -10.28
N TYR A 225 21.97 -9.77 -10.27
CA TYR A 225 20.88 -9.64 -11.22
C TYR A 225 21.01 -8.44 -12.18
N ALA A 226 22.16 -7.76 -12.22
CA ALA A 226 22.38 -6.56 -13.05
C ALA A 226 22.04 -6.71 -14.54
N ASP A 227 22.12 -7.95 -15.06
CA ASP A 227 21.84 -8.30 -16.45
C ASP A 227 20.52 -9.08 -16.64
N GLU A 228 19.63 -9.13 -15.63
CA GLU A 228 18.35 -9.86 -15.67
C GLU A 228 17.17 -8.93 -15.99
N PRO A 229 16.78 -8.76 -17.26
CA PRO A 229 15.76 -7.78 -17.66
C PRO A 229 14.35 -8.14 -17.22
N VAL A 230 14.09 -9.34 -16.66
CA VAL A 230 12.80 -9.65 -16.02
C VAL A 230 12.56 -8.77 -14.81
N ILE A 231 13.60 -8.33 -14.11
CA ILE A 231 13.49 -7.39 -13.01
C ILE A 231 13.34 -5.97 -13.60
N LEU A 232 12.31 -5.27 -13.15
CA LEU A 232 12.07 -3.86 -13.47
C LEU A 232 12.97 -2.95 -12.64
N GLY A 233 13.14 -3.28 -11.37
CA GLY A 233 13.93 -2.49 -10.45
C GLY A 233 13.82 -2.88 -8.99
N TYR A 234 14.38 -2.01 -8.15
CA TYR A 234 14.57 -2.24 -6.72
C TYR A 234 13.83 -1.17 -5.90
N GLY A 235 12.82 -1.59 -5.14
CA GLY A 235 12.11 -0.80 -4.13
C GLY A 235 12.86 -0.77 -2.82
N LEU A 236 13.48 0.38 -2.51
CA LEU A 236 14.55 0.48 -1.50
C LEU A 236 14.13 0.05 -0.10
N VAL A 237 13.00 0.58 0.38
CA VAL A 237 12.40 0.31 1.70
C VAL A 237 10.90 0.58 1.59
N ASN A 238 10.07 -0.39 1.99
CA ASN A 238 8.62 -0.21 2.09
C ASN A 238 8.21 0.67 3.27
N GLU A 239 7.25 1.56 3.04
CA GLU A 239 6.58 2.44 4.00
C GLU A 239 7.50 3.04 5.08
N PRO A 240 8.47 3.90 4.71
CA PRO A 240 9.42 4.46 5.67
C PRO A 240 8.71 5.23 6.80
N VAL A 241 8.74 4.66 8.01
CA VAL A 241 8.34 5.30 9.28
C VAL A 241 9.59 5.69 10.04
N VAL A 242 10.02 6.94 9.89
CA VAL A 242 11.41 7.33 10.11
C VAL A 242 11.60 7.99 11.48
N ALA A 243 12.44 7.39 12.31
CA ALA A 243 12.71 7.89 13.66
C ALA A 243 13.84 8.93 13.70
N ALA A 244 13.53 10.16 14.12
CA ALA A 244 14.49 11.26 14.29
C ALA A 244 14.04 12.24 15.38
N ALA A 245 14.76 13.36 15.57
CA ALA A 245 14.41 14.34 16.60
C ALA A 245 13.23 15.24 16.18
N SER A 246 12.99 15.41 14.88
CA SER A 246 11.81 16.08 14.31
C SER A 246 11.44 15.45 12.97
N GLY A 247 10.25 15.76 12.43
CA GLY A 247 9.84 15.22 11.13
C GLY A 247 10.64 15.75 9.94
N GLU A 248 11.18 16.97 10.02
CA GLU A 248 12.12 17.48 9.00
C GLU A 248 13.47 16.74 9.04
N GLU A 249 13.94 16.39 10.23
CA GLU A 249 15.12 15.54 10.39
C GLU A 249 14.84 14.10 9.90
N SER A 250 13.63 13.57 10.14
CA SER A 250 13.20 12.29 9.59
C SER A 250 13.24 12.29 8.06
N LEU A 251 12.70 13.33 7.41
CA LEU A 251 12.73 13.44 5.95
C LEU A 251 14.16 13.54 5.41
N THR A 252 15.02 14.31 6.08
CA THR A 252 16.45 14.43 5.73
C THR A 252 17.18 13.10 5.88
N LEU A 253 16.88 12.35 6.95
CA LEU A 253 17.47 11.04 7.20
C LEU A 253 17.03 10.03 6.14
N TRP A 254 15.73 10.01 5.78
CA TRP A 254 15.23 9.14 4.73
C TRP A 254 15.95 9.38 3.40
N GLN A 255 16.03 10.65 2.96
CA GLN A 255 16.73 10.99 1.71
C GLN A 255 18.20 10.53 1.74
N SER A 256 18.90 10.76 2.86
CA SER A 256 20.29 10.33 3.03
C SER A 256 20.47 8.82 2.93
N VAL A 257 19.57 8.04 3.55
CA VAL A 257 19.61 6.58 3.48
C VAL A 257 19.25 6.10 2.08
N ALA A 258 18.18 6.63 1.46
CA ALA A 258 17.78 6.26 0.11
C ALA A 258 18.88 6.55 -0.92
N GLN A 259 19.59 7.67 -0.81
CA GLN A 259 20.76 7.97 -1.65
C GLN A 259 21.90 6.98 -1.40
N MET A 260 22.21 6.64 -0.14
CA MET A 260 23.25 5.64 0.17
C MET A 260 22.96 4.27 -0.45
N LEU A 261 21.69 3.82 -0.39
CA LEU A 261 21.28 2.55 -1.00
C LEU A 261 21.42 2.60 -2.53
N THR A 262 20.97 3.71 -3.13
CA THR A 262 21.06 3.96 -4.58
C THR A 262 22.51 3.98 -5.05
N ASP A 263 23.37 4.75 -4.40
CA ASP A 263 24.81 4.81 -4.71
C ASP A 263 25.47 3.43 -4.64
N GLY A 264 25.12 2.63 -3.62
CA GLY A 264 25.58 1.25 -3.46
C GLY A 264 25.20 0.37 -4.64
N ILE A 265 23.91 0.36 -5.01
CA ILE A 265 23.39 -0.36 -6.18
C ILE A 265 24.11 0.09 -7.46
N ARG A 266 24.27 1.41 -7.67
CA ARG A 266 24.94 1.97 -8.86
C ARG A 266 26.41 1.60 -8.96
N THR A 267 27.07 1.13 -7.90
CA THR A 267 28.43 0.59 -8.04
C THR A 267 28.52 -0.68 -8.89
N VAL A 268 27.40 -1.40 -9.05
CA VAL A 268 27.34 -2.71 -9.73
C VAL A 268 26.26 -2.81 -10.80
N ASP A 269 25.25 -1.92 -10.80
CA ASP A 269 24.09 -2.01 -11.69
C ASP A 269 23.66 -0.63 -12.21
N GLN A 270 23.69 -0.47 -13.54
CA GLN A 270 23.31 0.75 -14.27
C GLN A 270 22.03 0.56 -15.10
N ASN A 271 21.36 -0.59 -14.95
CA ASN A 271 20.25 -1.00 -15.79
C ASN A 271 18.90 -0.79 -15.11
N HIS A 272 18.78 -1.28 -13.89
CA HIS A 272 17.51 -1.36 -13.18
C HIS A 272 17.04 0.00 -12.65
N MET A 273 15.72 0.19 -12.61
CA MET A 273 15.12 1.36 -11.99
C MET A 273 15.26 1.30 -10.47
N ILE A 274 15.34 2.46 -9.83
CA ILE A 274 15.21 2.58 -8.37
C ILE A 274 13.79 3.04 -8.05
N PHE A 275 13.07 2.27 -7.24
CA PHE A 275 11.78 2.68 -6.71
C PHE A 275 12.01 3.25 -5.31
N VAL A 276 11.70 4.54 -5.13
CA VAL A 276 11.89 5.26 -3.86
C VAL A 276 10.54 5.75 -3.34
N GLU A 277 10.11 5.18 -2.22
CA GLU A 277 8.85 5.56 -1.59
C GLU A 277 8.96 6.91 -0.87
N ARG A 278 7.87 7.68 -0.88
CA ARG A 278 7.73 8.83 0.01
C ARG A 278 7.82 8.39 1.48
N MET A 279 8.25 9.30 2.37
CA MET A 279 8.19 9.00 3.80
C MET A 279 6.73 8.98 4.28
N CYS A 280 6.29 7.87 4.86
CA CYS A 280 4.92 7.70 5.36
C CYS A 280 4.67 8.50 6.65
N ALA A 281 5.57 8.39 7.61
CA ALA A 281 5.43 9.07 8.90
C ALA A 281 6.79 9.38 9.54
N ALA A 282 6.80 10.39 10.40
CA ALA A 282 7.89 10.59 11.35
C ALA A 282 7.59 9.86 12.66
N GLN A 283 8.61 9.30 13.29
CA GLN A 283 8.50 8.62 14.58
C GLN A 283 9.43 9.29 15.60
N ASN A 284 9.04 9.32 16.87
CA ASN A 284 9.97 9.72 17.92
C ASN A 284 11.07 8.67 18.13
N LEU A 285 12.23 9.07 18.67
CA LEU A 285 13.35 8.16 18.95
C LEU A 285 13.03 7.01 19.94
N ALA A 286 11.91 7.11 20.66
CA ALA A 286 11.46 6.07 21.57
C ALA A 286 10.63 4.98 20.87
N GLY A 287 10.20 5.18 19.62
CA GLY A 287 9.34 4.26 18.89
C GLY A 287 7.89 4.20 19.42
N THR A 288 7.44 5.23 20.13
CA THR A 288 6.15 5.23 20.83
C THR A 288 5.12 6.21 20.28
N GLN A 289 5.53 7.09 19.37
CA GLN A 289 4.66 8.10 18.79
C GLN A 289 5.01 8.33 17.32
N GLU A 290 3.98 8.31 16.48
CA GLU A 290 4.07 8.53 15.04
C GLU A 290 3.30 9.78 14.63
N GLN A 291 3.77 10.43 13.57
CA GLN A 291 3.19 11.62 12.98
C GLN A 291 2.97 11.37 11.48
N TRP A 292 1.74 11.00 11.15
CA TRP A 292 1.25 10.73 9.79
C TRP A 292 0.82 12.04 9.11
N ILE A 293 1.78 12.95 8.92
CA ILE A 293 1.58 14.26 8.30
C ILE A 293 2.69 14.55 7.28
N ASN A 294 2.45 15.54 6.43
CA ASN A 294 3.44 16.05 5.50
C ASN A 294 4.35 17.07 6.18
N PHE A 295 5.67 16.88 6.05
CA PHE A 295 6.74 17.75 6.53
C PHE A 295 7.38 18.57 5.40
N ASN A 296 6.87 18.41 4.18
CA ASN A 296 7.16 19.26 3.03
C ASN A 296 5.88 19.52 2.22
N ASP A 297 5.95 20.42 1.24
CA ASP A 297 4.84 20.73 0.33
C ASP A 297 4.72 19.72 -0.83
N GLU A 298 5.32 18.53 -0.68
CA GLU A 298 5.55 17.53 -1.73
C GLU A 298 5.20 16.13 -1.24
N ASN A 299 4.19 16.01 -0.37
CA ASN A 299 3.69 14.75 0.13
C ASN A 299 4.75 13.81 0.73
N ASN A 300 5.81 14.37 1.33
CA ASN A 300 6.98 13.69 1.87
C ASN A 300 7.85 12.91 0.86
N TYR A 301 7.79 13.23 -0.44
CA TYR A 301 8.76 12.72 -1.40
C TYR A 301 10.18 13.25 -1.08
N VAL A 302 11.19 12.38 -1.26
CA VAL A 302 12.62 12.70 -1.13
C VAL A 302 13.28 12.70 -2.48
N HIS A 303 14.29 13.54 -2.70
CA HIS A 303 14.94 13.68 -4.01
C HIS A 303 16.24 12.87 -4.08
N LEU A 304 16.36 12.03 -5.11
CA LEU A 304 17.57 11.25 -5.39
C LEU A 304 18.37 11.83 -6.56
N ASP A 305 19.70 11.76 -6.48
CA ASP A 305 20.63 12.02 -7.58
C ASP A 305 20.82 10.74 -8.40
N ASP A 306 19.78 10.37 -9.15
CA ASP A 306 19.75 9.22 -10.07
C ASP A 306 18.75 9.50 -11.20
N ASP A 307 19.16 9.21 -12.44
CA ASP A 307 18.35 9.52 -13.63
C ASP A 307 17.33 8.44 -13.97
N ASN A 308 17.41 7.26 -13.32
CA ASN A 308 16.54 6.11 -13.55
C ASN A 308 15.73 5.75 -12.29
N THR A 309 15.16 6.78 -11.64
CA THR A 309 14.38 6.68 -10.41
C THR A 309 12.88 6.89 -10.63
N VAL A 310 12.09 6.03 -10.01
CA VAL A 310 10.63 6.04 -9.96
C VAL A 310 10.18 6.34 -8.52
N TYR A 311 9.27 7.29 -8.36
CA TYR A 311 8.82 7.76 -7.06
C TYR A 311 7.54 7.02 -6.65
N GLU A 312 7.55 6.41 -5.48
CA GLU A 312 6.53 5.46 -5.03
C GLU A 312 5.61 6.05 -3.94
N PHE A 313 4.32 5.74 -4.02
CA PHE A 313 3.31 6.00 -2.99
C PHE A 313 2.33 4.84 -2.87
N HIS A 314 1.64 4.74 -1.74
CA HIS A 314 0.49 3.83 -1.57
C HIS A 314 -0.82 4.62 -1.50
N ASP A 315 -1.92 4.01 -1.96
CA ASP A 315 -3.25 4.60 -1.91
C ASP A 315 -4.30 3.62 -1.34
N TYR A 316 -4.74 3.91 -0.12
CA TYR A 316 -5.79 3.19 0.58
C TYR A 316 -6.90 4.15 1.05
N ASP A 317 -7.04 5.32 0.41
CA ASP A 317 -7.96 6.36 0.87
C ASP A 317 -9.40 6.12 0.34
N PRO A 318 -10.46 6.24 1.17
CA PRO A 318 -10.41 6.50 2.60
C PRO A 318 -10.14 5.21 3.38
N HIS A 319 -9.22 5.30 4.34
CA HIS A 319 -8.88 4.20 5.25
C HIS A 319 -10.12 3.59 5.92
N ALA A 320 -11.12 4.42 6.24
CA ALA A 320 -12.36 3.97 6.84
C ALA A 320 -13.18 3.00 5.97
N PHE A 321 -13.05 3.08 4.64
CA PHE A 321 -13.64 2.15 3.68
C PHE A 321 -12.70 0.99 3.39
N THR A 322 -11.48 1.26 2.91
CA THR A 322 -10.55 0.22 2.42
C THR A 322 -10.13 -0.76 3.51
N HIS A 323 -10.09 -0.33 4.77
CA HIS A 323 -9.75 -1.18 5.91
C HIS A 323 -10.96 -1.59 6.74
N GLN A 324 -12.21 -1.33 6.29
CA GLN A 324 -13.39 -1.53 7.13
C GLN A 324 -13.51 -2.98 7.65
N GLY A 325 -13.91 -3.13 8.91
CA GLY A 325 -14.13 -4.44 9.52
C GLY A 325 -12.89 -5.10 10.12
N PHE A 326 -11.71 -4.50 10.03
CA PHE A 326 -10.49 -5.02 10.66
C PHE A 326 -10.18 -4.40 12.02
N ASP A 327 -10.03 -5.24 13.05
CA ASP A 327 -9.65 -4.81 14.41
C ASP A 327 -8.26 -4.21 14.46
N TRP A 328 -7.31 -4.84 13.75
CA TRP A 328 -5.93 -4.37 13.68
C TRP A 328 -5.81 -2.98 13.04
N ALA A 329 -6.78 -2.58 12.21
CA ALA A 329 -6.87 -1.27 11.60
C ALA A 329 -7.70 -0.26 12.43
N GLY A 330 -8.28 -0.69 13.55
CA GLY A 330 -9.15 0.16 14.38
C GLY A 330 -10.47 0.56 13.70
N THR A 331 -10.91 -0.21 12.70
CA THR A 331 -12.09 0.07 11.86
C THR A 331 -13.24 -0.92 12.10
N LEU A 332 -13.21 -1.68 13.21
CA LEU A 332 -14.32 -2.54 13.61
C LEU A 332 -15.61 -1.72 13.75
N GLY A 333 -16.68 -2.19 13.11
CA GLY A 333 -17.98 -1.53 13.16
C GLY A 333 -18.14 -0.39 12.15
N ASN A 334 -17.11 -0.05 11.37
CA ASN A 334 -17.31 0.76 10.17
C ASN A 334 -18.26 0.03 9.21
N ASP A 335 -19.19 0.77 8.64
CA ASP A 335 -20.12 0.29 7.63
C ASP A 335 -20.21 1.35 6.53
N VAL A 336 -19.20 1.33 5.64
CA VAL A 336 -19.00 2.35 4.62
C VAL A 336 -19.24 1.71 3.25
N THR A 337 -20.04 2.37 2.43
CA THR A 337 -20.32 1.94 1.06
C THR A 337 -19.61 2.83 0.05
N TYR A 338 -19.35 2.29 -1.14
CA TYR A 338 -18.78 3.05 -2.26
C TYR A 338 -19.60 2.86 -3.56
N PRO A 339 -19.89 3.94 -4.30
CA PRO A 339 -19.78 5.34 -3.88
C PRO A 339 -20.85 5.67 -2.81
N ASP A 340 -20.56 6.62 -1.95
CA ASP A 340 -21.48 7.14 -0.93
C ASP A 340 -21.40 8.67 -0.84
N GLU A 341 -22.37 9.32 -1.51
CA GLU A 341 -22.55 10.77 -1.53
C GLU A 341 -22.90 11.38 -0.15
N SER A 342 -23.23 10.53 0.84
CA SER A 342 -23.52 10.95 2.21
C SER A 342 -22.34 10.75 3.17
N TYR A 343 -21.33 10.00 2.75
CA TYR A 343 -20.09 9.79 3.47
C TYR A 343 -19.12 10.92 3.16
N LEU A 344 -18.80 11.72 4.17
CA LEU A 344 -17.95 12.88 4.01
C LEU A 344 -16.52 12.52 4.24
N VAL A 345 -15.68 12.92 3.31
CA VAL A 345 -14.23 12.90 3.49
C VAL A 345 -13.74 14.33 3.55
N SER A 346 -13.22 14.75 4.69
CA SER A 346 -12.64 16.09 4.84
C SER A 346 -11.15 16.05 4.59
N SER A 347 -10.62 17.02 3.84
CA SER A 347 -9.18 17.24 3.80
C SER A 347 -8.72 18.03 5.03
N GLY A 348 -7.59 17.61 5.60
CA GLY A 348 -6.95 18.24 6.76
C GLY A 348 -7.54 17.85 8.12
N ASN A 349 -6.91 18.34 9.19
CA ASN A 349 -7.37 18.14 10.57
C ASN A 349 -8.56 19.07 10.87
N ALA A 350 -9.76 18.52 11.02
CA ALA A 350 -10.95 19.27 11.42
C ALA A 350 -10.69 20.03 12.74
N GLN A 351 -10.75 21.35 12.69
CA GLN A 351 -10.54 22.21 13.85
C GLN A 351 -11.89 22.63 14.43
N TRP A 352 -12.11 22.37 15.71
CA TRP A 352 -13.31 22.85 16.38
C TRP A 352 -13.38 24.38 16.23
N GLY A 353 -14.47 24.87 15.64
CA GLY A 353 -14.63 26.28 15.33
C GLY A 353 -15.54 26.99 16.33
N THR A 354 -16.77 26.48 16.46
CA THR A 354 -17.78 27.05 17.35
C THR A 354 -18.88 26.05 17.65
N SER A 355 -19.87 26.46 18.42
CA SER A 355 -20.96 25.60 18.84
C SER A 355 -22.20 26.36 19.31
N THR A 356 -23.36 25.69 19.35
CA THR A 356 -24.59 26.21 19.95
C THR A 356 -24.51 26.21 21.48
N PHE A 357 -23.88 27.24 22.06
CA PHE A 357 -23.89 27.43 23.51
C PHE A 357 -25.19 28.08 24.05
N ALA A 358 -26.00 28.62 23.15
CA ALA A 358 -27.39 29.03 23.41
C ALA A 358 -28.32 27.81 23.29
N GLY A 359 -29.48 27.86 23.93
CA GLY A 359 -30.46 26.77 23.99
C GLY A 359 -30.73 26.29 25.41
N ASP A 360 -31.51 25.22 25.51
CA ASP A 360 -31.90 24.62 26.77
C ASP A 360 -30.72 23.91 27.45
N ARG A 361 -30.79 23.80 28.77
CA ARG A 361 -29.91 22.97 29.61
C ARG A 361 -30.79 22.20 30.57
N ALA A 362 -30.37 21.01 30.94
CA ALA A 362 -31.10 20.21 31.92
C ALA A 362 -31.15 20.96 33.26
N ASP A 363 -32.32 20.98 33.87
CA ASP A 363 -32.49 21.31 35.27
C ASP A 363 -31.86 20.19 36.12
N THR A 364 -30.77 20.52 36.82
CA THR A 364 -30.02 19.56 37.64
C THR A 364 -30.69 19.25 38.98
N GLU A 365 -31.75 19.97 39.34
CA GLU A 365 -32.59 19.68 40.51
C GLU A 365 -33.64 18.59 40.23
N SER A 366 -33.87 18.26 38.96
CA SER A 366 -34.85 17.26 38.51
C SER A 366 -34.17 16.02 37.95
N THR A 367 -34.64 14.85 38.39
CA THR A 367 -34.22 13.54 37.86
C THR A 367 -35.18 12.98 36.81
N GLU A 368 -36.21 13.73 36.44
CA GLU A 368 -37.13 13.33 35.37
C GLU A 368 -36.48 13.54 33.99
N TRP A 369 -37.00 12.87 32.97
CA TRP A 369 -36.62 13.11 31.58
C TRP A 369 -37.08 14.50 31.12
N GLN A 370 -36.19 15.22 30.46
CA GLN A 370 -36.38 16.60 30.01
C GLN A 370 -36.15 16.66 28.51
N TYR A 371 -37.13 17.15 27.76
CA TYR A 371 -36.94 17.43 26.34
C TYR A 371 -36.18 18.74 26.17
N LEU A 372 -34.98 18.68 25.61
CA LEU A 372 -34.09 19.83 25.45
C LEU A 372 -33.83 20.10 23.97
N LYS A 373 -33.69 21.38 23.61
CA LYS A 373 -33.24 21.81 22.28
C LYS A 373 -32.06 22.75 22.39
N SER A 374 -31.10 22.60 21.48
CA SER A 374 -30.05 23.60 21.31
C SER A 374 -30.65 24.88 20.71
N GLY A 375 -29.87 25.96 20.69
CA GLY A 375 -30.11 27.05 19.73
C GLY A 375 -29.89 26.56 18.29
N ARG A 376 -30.28 27.39 17.32
CA ARG A 376 -29.95 27.15 15.90
C ARG A 376 -28.58 27.75 15.56
N ILE A 377 -27.84 27.08 14.69
CA ILE A 377 -26.60 27.59 14.10
C ILE A 377 -26.62 27.47 12.57
N THR A 378 -26.15 28.50 11.88
CA THR A 378 -25.99 28.53 10.42
C THR A 378 -24.50 28.48 10.11
N PRO A 379 -23.96 27.35 9.62
CA PRO A 379 -22.58 27.27 9.15
C PRO A 379 -22.32 28.18 7.96
N LYS A 380 -21.05 28.49 7.72
CA LYS A 380 -20.60 29.26 6.55
C LYS A 380 -20.98 28.51 5.27
N SER A 381 -21.51 29.23 4.29
CA SER A 381 -21.91 28.70 2.98
C SER A 381 -20.74 28.40 2.02
N ASN A 382 -19.50 28.62 2.45
CA ASN A 382 -18.30 28.45 1.62
C ASN A 382 -17.80 26.99 1.53
N GLY A 383 -18.50 26.04 2.14
CA GLY A 383 -18.15 24.62 2.09
C GLY A 383 -16.94 24.21 2.93
N THR A 384 -16.46 25.09 3.82
CA THR A 384 -15.29 24.83 4.69
C THR A 384 -15.69 24.51 6.13
N GLN A 385 -16.93 24.05 6.33
CA GLN A 385 -17.45 23.72 7.66
C GLN A 385 -18.25 22.44 7.66
N LEU A 386 -18.08 21.66 8.72
CA LEU A 386 -18.84 20.45 9.05
C LEU A 386 -19.61 20.68 10.36
N ILE A 387 -20.66 19.89 10.57
CA ILE A 387 -21.43 19.91 11.81
C ILE A 387 -21.52 18.52 12.46
N SER A 388 -21.62 18.46 13.79
CA SER A 388 -21.97 17.24 14.52
C SER A 388 -22.98 17.52 15.63
N LEU A 389 -23.82 16.53 15.92
CA LEU A 389 -24.67 16.56 17.11
C LEU A 389 -23.84 16.12 18.30
N VAL A 390 -23.99 16.83 19.41
CA VAL A 390 -23.25 16.63 20.65
C VAL A 390 -24.22 16.50 21.82
N PHE A 391 -24.01 15.46 22.64
CA PHE A 391 -24.53 15.37 23.99
C PHE A 391 -23.40 15.78 24.96
N GLN A 392 -23.53 16.97 25.55
CA GLN A 392 -22.58 17.48 26.54
C GLN A 392 -23.00 17.08 27.95
N ALA A 393 -22.04 16.63 28.76
CA ALA A 393 -22.17 16.42 30.20
C ALA A 393 -20.90 16.95 30.90
N GLN A 394 -20.90 18.25 31.21
CA GLN A 394 -19.80 18.93 31.86
C GLN A 394 -20.01 18.96 33.38
N ASN A 395 -18.93 18.72 34.15
CA ASN A 395 -18.90 18.87 35.61
C ASN A 395 -19.99 18.07 36.37
N ILE A 396 -20.42 16.89 35.90
CA ILE A 396 -21.46 16.12 36.61
C ILE A 396 -20.94 15.48 37.92
N GLY A 397 -19.61 15.40 38.10
CA GLY A 397 -18.93 14.89 39.29
C GLY A 397 -18.77 13.37 39.31
N ASP A 398 -17.87 12.88 40.18
CA ASP A 398 -17.41 11.47 40.23
C ASP A 398 -18.52 10.42 40.32
N TYR A 399 -19.67 10.77 40.92
CA TYR A 399 -20.82 9.88 41.12
C TYR A 399 -22.06 10.33 40.35
N GLY A 400 -21.96 11.40 39.57
CA GLY A 400 -23.05 11.90 38.75
C GLY A 400 -23.13 11.19 37.41
N TYR A 401 -24.33 11.17 36.84
CA TYR A 401 -24.55 10.71 35.47
C TYR A 401 -25.55 11.60 34.74
N ALA A 402 -25.43 11.60 33.42
CA ALA A 402 -26.41 12.14 32.50
C ALA A 402 -26.74 11.08 31.45
N ARG A 403 -28.00 10.98 31.06
CA ARG A 403 -28.47 10.11 29.99
C ARG A 403 -29.10 10.93 28.89
N ALA A 404 -28.96 10.44 27.67
CA ALA A 404 -29.61 10.98 26.49
C ALA A 404 -30.33 9.87 25.74
N ASP A 405 -31.51 10.20 25.22
CA ASP A 405 -32.36 9.33 24.42
C ASP A 405 -33.03 10.15 23.31
N GLU A 406 -33.41 9.47 22.23
CA GLU A 406 -34.11 10.06 21.07
C GLU A 406 -33.39 11.30 20.52
N LEU A 407 -32.05 11.24 20.40
CA LEU A 407 -31.25 12.36 19.87
C LEU A 407 -31.58 12.58 18.40
N ARG A 408 -31.76 13.85 18.03
CA ARG A 408 -32.09 14.29 16.67
C ARG A 408 -31.28 15.52 16.27
N LEU A 409 -30.79 15.55 15.03
CA LEU A 409 -30.22 16.73 14.39
C LEU A 409 -31.17 17.19 13.28
N ASN A 410 -31.78 18.35 13.45
CA ASN A 410 -32.78 18.89 12.54
C ASN A 410 -32.20 20.00 11.68
N GLU A 411 -32.58 20.02 10.41
CA GLU A 411 -32.21 21.00 9.40
C GLU A 411 -33.39 21.91 9.07
N TYR A 412 -33.10 23.20 8.90
CA TYR A 412 -34.05 24.23 8.55
C TYR A 412 -33.53 25.08 7.38
N ASP A 413 -34.42 25.48 6.49
CA ASP A 413 -34.08 26.33 5.35
C ASP A 413 -33.79 27.79 5.76
N GLU A 414 -33.48 28.64 4.78
CA GLU A 414 -33.15 30.07 4.98
C GLU A 414 -34.30 30.86 5.62
N ASP A 415 -35.55 30.43 5.42
CA ASP A 415 -36.75 31.04 6.02
C ASP A 415 -37.04 30.48 7.43
N GLY A 416 -36.26 29.49 7.88
CA GLY A 416 -36.39 28.84 9.17
C GLY A 416 -37.43 27.72 9.22
N SER A 417 -37.94 27.27 8.07
CA SER A 417 -38.87 26.15 7.94
C SER A 417 -38.12 24.83 8.08
N PHE A 418 -38.76 23.84 8.72
CA PHE A 418 -38.18 22.51 8.87
C PHE A 418 -38.04 21.84 7.50
N VAL A 419 -36.85 21.31 7.23
CA VAL A 419 -36.54 20.56 6.01
C VAL A 419 -36.57 19.07 6.30
N GLN A 420 -35.70 18.61 7.21
CA GLN A 420 -35.54 17.20 7.54
C GLN A 420 -34.82 16.99 8.87
N THR A 421 -34.81 15.75 9.34
CA THR A 421 -33.94 15.26 10.41
C THR A 421 -32.79 14.49 9.78
N ILE A 422 -31.57 15.02 9.87
CA ILE A 422 -30.37 14.44 9.22
C ILE A 422 -29.68 13.38 10.07
N TYR A 423 -29.99 13.32 11.36
CA TYR A 423 -29.57 12.25 12.26
C TYR A 423 -30.65 11.96 13.28
N ALA A 424 -30.89 10.67 13.55
CA ALA A 424 -31.82 10.20 14.56
C ALA A 424 -31.31 8.91 15.20
N ASN A 425 -31.26 8.86 16.53
CA ASN A 425 -30.96 7.63 17.25
C ASN A 425 -31.74 7.57 18.57
N ASP A 426 -32.42 6.45 18.79
CA ASP A 426 -33.23 6.14 19.97
C ASP A 426 -32.47 5.26 20.97
N PHE A 427 -31.22 4.93 20.66
CA PHE A 427 -30.31 4.18 21.53
C PHE A 427 -30.89 2.89 22.12
N ASP A 428 -31.79 2.20 21.41
CA ASP A 428 -32.35 0.90 21.82
C ASP A 428 -31.41 -0.30 21.58
N SER A 429 -30.24 -0.02 21.00
CA SER A 429 -29.12 -0.95 20.78
C SER A 429 -27.84 -0.39 21.41
N THR A 430 -26.76 -1.18 21.42
CA THR A 430 -25.44 -0.80 21.97
C THR A 430 -24.70 0.28 21.16
N SER A 431 -25.41 1.20 20.53
CA SER A 431 -24.87 2.25 19.68
C SER A 431 -24.22 3.33 20.55
N LEU A 432 -22.90 3.27 20.70
CA LEU A 432 -22.12 4.32 21.33
C LEU A 432 -21.68 5.37 20.30
N LEU A 433 -21.37 6.56 20.79
CA LEU A 433 -20.92 7.70 20.00
C LEU A 433 -19.45 8.02 20.34
N SER A 434 -18.81 8.98 19.66
CA SER A 434 -17.40 9.32 19.96
C SER A 434 -17.30 10.14 21.24
N PHE A 435 -16.64 9.61 22.29
CA PHE A 435 -16.46 10.28 23.58
C PHE A 435 -15.17 11.10 23.63
N TRP A 436 -15.26 12.31 24.20
CA TRP A 436 -14.13 13.18 24.47
C TRP A 436 -14.30 13.87 25.83
N SER A 437 -13.19 14.10 26.53
CA SER A 437 -13.14 14.80 27.81
C SER A 437 -11.91 15.70 27.86
N SER A 438 -12.06 16.95 28.31
CA SER A 438 -10.98 17.94 28.32
C SER A 438 -9.84 17.60 29.29
N ASN A 439 -10.12 16.81 30.32
CA ASN A 439 -9.19 16.44 31.38
C ASN A 439 -9.13 14.92 31.62
N ASP A 440 -9.54 14.13 30.61
CA ASP A 440 -9.60 12.66 30.64
C ASP A 440 -10.49 12.07 31.75
N SER A 441 -11.43 12.85 32.30
CA SER A 441 -12.38 12.38 33.29
C SER A 441 -13.66 11.80 32.69
N GLY A 442 -14.28 10.88 33.42
CA GLY A 442 -15.56 10.29 33.09
C GLY A 442 -15.50 9.21 32.01
N GLY A 443 -16.67 8.82 31.52
CA GLY A 443 -16.79 7.83 30.44
C GLY A 443 -18.21 7.73 29.89
N GLN A 444 -18.33 7.05 28.75
CA GLN A 444 -19.60 6.73 28.11
C GLN A 444 -19.99 5.26 28.30
N TYR A 445 -21.29 5.01 28.39
CA TYR A 445 -21.86 3.69 28.64
C TYR A 445 -23.21 3.56 27.94
N TYR A 446 -23.56 2.31 27.59
CA TYR A 446 -24.92 1.97 27.18
C TYR A 446 -25.74 1.52 28.40
N ALA A 447 -26.84 2.20 28.68
CA ALA A 447 -27.79 1.80 29.72
C ALA A 447 -28.92 0.98 29.08
N SER A 448 -28.97 -0.33 29.38
CA SER A 448 -29.83 -1.30 28.68
C SER A 448 -31.26 -1.43 29.23
N SER A 449 -31.59 -0.70 30.30
CA SER A 449 -32.90 -0.77 30.94
C SER A 449 -33.45 0.59 31.41
N GLU A 450 -32.82 1.68 31.00
CA GLU A 450 -33.05 3.03 31.49
C GLU A 450 -33.19 4.05 30.35
N GLY A 451 -34.03 3.74 29.36
CA GLY A 451 -34.47 4.68 28.33
C GLY A 451 -35.67 5.53 28.75
N HIS A 452 -36.05 6.46 27.88
CA HIS A 452 -37.21 7.33 28.07
C HIS A 452 -38.50 6.62 27.66
N LEU A 453 -38.63 6.20 26.39
CA LEU A 453 -39.79 5.45 25.89
C LEU A 453 -39.54 3.95 25.83
N ALA A 454 -38.33 3.57 25.40
CA ALA A 454 -37.90 2.19 25.30
C ALA A 454 -36.77 1.93 26.32
N LYS A 455 -36.07 0.79 26.22
CA LYS A 455 -35.21 0.34 27.31
C LYS A 455 -33.80 0.92 27.25
N GLY A 456 -33.32 1.31 26.08
CA GLY A 456 -31.94 1.75 25.91
C GLY A 456 -31.76 3.25 26.11
N SER A 457 -30.59 3.68 26.60
CA SER A 457 -30.12 5.07 26.48
C SER A 457 -28.61 5.18 26.49
N LEU A 458 -28.10 6.30 25.98
CA LEU A 458 -26.68 6.67 26.04
C LEU A 458 -26.39 7.39 27.35
N MET A 459 -25.39 6.95 28.10
CA MET A 459 -25.05 7.50 29.41
C MET A 459 -23.62 8.05 29.45
N LEU A 460 -23.45 9.24 30.00
CA LEU A 460 -22.16 9.80 30.43
C LEU A 460 -22.12 9.83 31.96
N SER A 461 -21.00 9.44 32.57
CA SER A 461 -20.84 9.46 34.03
C SER A 461 -19.45 9.89 34.47
N GLY A 462 -19.34 10.48 35.66
CA GLY A 462 -18.05 10.73 36.31
C GLY A 462 -17.23 11.88 35.70
N THR A 463 -17.85 12.79 34.95
CA THR A 463 -17.13 13.89 34.28
C THR A 463 -16.87 15.04 35.26
N THR A 464 -15.63 15.52 35.33
CA THR A 464 -15.18 16.58 36.25
C THR A 464 -14.72 17.86 35.56
N ASP A 465 -14.80 17.88 34.22
CA ASP A 465 -14.64 19.05 33.37
C ASP A 465 -15.56 18.90 32.12
N ASP A 466 -15.36 19.66 31.06
CA ASP A 466 -16.11 19.50 29.81
C ASP A 466 -15.88 18.13 29.19
N ALA A 467 -16.95 17.35 29.09
CA ALA A 467 -16.96 16.06 28.45
C ALA A 467 -18.24 15.93 27.63
N ASN A 468 -18.12 15.23 26.51
CA ASN A 468 -19.23 15.07 25.60
C ASN A 468 -19.09 13.80 24.77
N THR A 469 -20.18 13.47 24.11
CA THR A 469 -20.21 12.46 23.09
C THR A 469 -20.84 13.03 21.82
N SER A 470 -20.31 12.66 20.66
CA SER A 470 -20.63 13.29 19.39
C SER A 470 -20.86 12.29 18.26
N THR A 471 -21.74 12.65 17.34
CA THR A 471 -21.96 11.90 16.11
C THR A 471 -20.80 12.05 15.14
N ARG A 472 -20.82 11.27 14.05
CA ARG A 472 -20.07 11.61 12.83
C ARG A 472 -20.38 13.04 12.34
N TYR A 473 -19.54 13.53 11.45
CA TYR A 473 -19.77 14.81 10.79
C TYR A 473 -20.85 14.73 9.71
N PHE A 474 -21.55 15.85 9.54
CA PHE A 474 -22.52 16.10 8.48
C PHE A 474 -22.14 17.37 7.72
N ARG A 475 -22.46 17.40 6.43
CA ARG A 475 -22.17 18.52 5.54
C ARG A 475 -23.36 19.46 5.59
N PRO A 476 -23.19 20.70 6.06
CA PRO A 476 -24.27 21.64 6.06
C PRO A 476 -24.61 22.06 4.62
N THR A 477 -25.90 22.17 4.35
CA THR A 477 -26.46 22.80 3.17
C THR A 477 -26.28 24.32 3.29
N ALA A 478 -25.82 24.96 2.21
CA ALA A 478 -25.58 26.40 2.21
C ALA A 478 -26.86 27.18 2.59
N GLY A 479 -26.74 28.14 3.51
CA GLY A 479 -27.86 28.97 3.98
C GLY A 479 -28.74 28.33 5.04
N HIS A 480 -28.68 27.00 5.22
CA HIS A 480 -29.51 26.29 6.19
C HIS A 480 -29.00 26.43 7.63
N SER A 481 -29.90 26.23 8.59
CA SER A 481 -29.60 26.25 10.02
C SER A 481 -29.93 24.92 10.69
N TYR A 482 -29.24 24.61 11.79
CA TYR A 482 -29.29 23.30 12.45
C TYR A 482 -29.56 23.40 13.94
N GLU A 483 -30.37 22.48 14.47
CA GLU A 483 -30.76 22.36 15.89
C GLU A 483 -30.62 20.91 16.34
N ALA A 484 -29.92 20.68 17.44
CA ALA A 484 -29.89 19.39 18.11
C ALA A 484 -30.98 19.33 19.19
N CYS A 485 -31.65 18.20 19.33
CA CYS A 485 -32.62 17.98 20.39
C CYS A 485 -32.68 16.51 20.83
N GLY A 486 -33.38 16.27 21.94
CA GLY A 486 -33.63 14.93 22.47
C GLY A 486 -34.11 14.97 23.90
N TYR A 487 -34.28 13.80 24.51
CA TYR A 487 -34.62 13.66 25.91
C TYR A 487 -33.36 13.43 26.74
N PHE A 488 -33.27 14.13 27.87
CA PHE A 488 -32.12 14.07 28.77
C PHE A 488 -32.58 13.83 30.20
N GLN A 489 -31.86 12.97 30.92
CA GLN A 489 -32.03 12.76 32.35
C GLN A 489 -30.70 13.04 33.03
N VAL A 490 -30.70 13.80 34.12
CA VAL A 490 -29.49 14.11 34.88
C VAL A 490 -29.66 13.71 36.33
N ASN A 491 -28.60 13.17 36.92
CA ASN A 491 -28.51 12.93 38.35
C ASN A 491 -27.12 13.37 38.82
N THR A 492 -27.07 14.51 39.48
CA THR A 492 -25.84 15.07 40.02
C THR A 492 -26.13 15.86 41.29
N LYS A 493 -25.10 16.03 42.12
CA LYS A 493 -25.11 16.96 43.26
C LYS A 493 -24.38 18.25 42.94
N ASN A 494 -23.81 18.37 41.73
CA ASN A 494 -23.07 19.54 41.31
C ASN A 494 -24.02 20.53 40.63
N ALA A 495 -24.27 21.67 41.27
CA ALA A 495 -25.11 22.73 40.73
C ALA A 495 -24.49 23.40 39.48
N ASP A 496 -23.17 23.27 39.30
CA ASP A 496 -22.45 23.81 38.14
C ASP A 496 -22.41 22.84 36.94
N ALA A 497 -23.07 21.68 37.06
CA ALA A 497 -23.14 20.71 35.98
C ALA A 497 -23.92 21.28 34.77
N ILE A 498 -23.42 21.03 33.57
CA ILE A 498 -24.08 21.43 32.32
C ILE A 498 -24.36 20.17 31.50
N VAL A 499 -25.64 19.89 31.31
CA VAL A 499 -26.13 18.81 30.45
C VAL A 499 -27.04 19.39 29.37
N ARG A 500 -26.74 19.14 28.09
CA ARG A 500 -27.54 19.65 26.96
C ARG A 500 -27.23 18.95 25.63
N PRO A 501 -28.16 19.03 24.66
CA PRO A 501 -27.84 18.87 23.24
C PRO A 501 -27.11 20.11 22.72
N ARG A 502 -26.25 19.91 21.71
CA ARG A 502 -25.46 20.95 21.10
C ARG A 502 -25.12 20.59 19.65
N VAL A 503 -24.99 21.58 18.77
CA VAL A 503 -24.45 21.42 17.42
C VAL A 503 -23.06 22.04 17.40
N ASP A 504 -22.05 21.22 17.16
CA ASP A 504 -20.67 21.69 16.99
C ASP A 504 -20.38 21.94 15.52
N VAL A 505 -19.62 23.01 15.25
CA VAL A 505 -19.18 23.40 13.91
C VAL A 505 -17.67 23.29 13.84
N TRP A 506 -17.18 22.54 12.87
CA TRP A 506 -15.78 22.24 12.64
C TRP A 506 -15.32 22.93 11.36
N ASN A 507 -14.18 23.62 11.39
CA ASN A 507 -13.56 24.18 10.18
C ASN A 507 -12.67 23.11 9.54
N VAL A 508 -12.76 23.00 8.22
CA VAL A 508 -11.96 22.08 7.38
C VAL A 508 -11.47 22.83 6.15
N ASP A 509 -10.45 22.30 5.48
CA ASP A 509 -9.89 22.91 4.27
C ASP A 509 -10.81 22.67 3.06
N SER A 510 -11.30 21.43 2.89
CA SER A 510 -12.36 21.06 1.96
C SER A 510 -13.27 19.96 2.53
N VAL A 511 -14.52 19.93 2.06
CA VAL A 511 -15.45 18.81 2.29
C VAL A 511 -15.68 18.11 0.97
N GLU A 512 -15.29 16.85 0.94
CA GLU A 512 -15.50 15.93 -0.17
C GLU A 512 -16.48 14.84 0.25
N VAL A 513 -16.92 14.06 -0.73
CA VAL A 513 -17.82 12.93 -0.55
C VAL A 513 -17.15 11.71 -1.15
N LEU A 514 -17.42 10.53 -0.59
CA LEU A 514 -16.75 9.30 -1.03
C LEU A 514 -17.29 8.84 -2.39
N ASN A 515 -16.71 9.36 -3.47
CA ASN A 515 -17.03 9.01 -4.84
C ASN A 515 -15.77 9.08 -5.72
N ARG A 516 -15.93 8.89 -7.03
CA ARG A 516 -14.81 8.90 -7.98
C ARG A 516 -14.04 10.23 -7.99
N ASP A 517 -14.73 11.38 -7.96
CA ASP A 517 -14.08 12.70 -7.98
C ASP A 517 -13.13 12.89 -6.80
N TYR A 518 -13.47 12.31 -5.64
CA TYR A 518 -12.60 12.30 -4.47
C TYR A 518 -11.37 11.40 -4.68
N LEU A 519 -11.53 10.19 -5.23
CA LEU A 519 -10.40 9.30 -5.55
C LEU A 519 -9.44 9.95 -6.57
N GLU A 520 -9.98 10.62 -7.59
CA GLU A 520 -9.19 11.35 -8.59
C GLU A 520 -8.31 12.41 -7.94
N LYS A 521 -8.82 13.12 -6.93
CA LYS A 521 -8.03 14.10 -6.18
C LYS A 521 -7.01 13.47 -5.27
N SER A 522 -7.32 12.34 -4.62
CA SER A 522 -6.35 11.59 -3.80
C SER A 522 -5.12 11.24 -4.65
N VAL A 523 -5.35 10.62 -5.82
CA VAL A 523 -4.28 10.27 -6.76
C VAL A 523 -3.57 11.51 -7.30
N ALA A 524 -4.30 12.60 -7.56
CA ALA A 524 -3.73 13.85 -8.06
C ALA A 524 -2.71 14.51 -7.11
N LEU A 525 -2.81 14.28 -5.79
CA LEU A 525 -1.81 14.75 -4.83
C LEU A 525 -0.42 14.15 -5.13
N ASN A 526 -0.38 12.93 -5.64
CA ASN A 526 0.87 12.24 -5.99
C ASN A 526 1.32 12.57 -7.41
N THR A 527 0.41 12.62 -8.39
CA THR A 527 0.78 12.98 -9.77
C THR A 527 1.22 14.45 -9.91
N ALA A 528 0.82 15.33 -8.98
CA ALA A 528 1.35 16.69 -8.90
C ALA A 528 2.89 16.72 -8.73
N PHE A 529 3.47 15.76 -8.00
CA PHE A 529 4.92 15.63 -7.88
C PHE A 529 5.55 15.24 -9.23
N SER A 530 4.95 14.27 -9.92
CA SER A 530 5.37 13.83 -11.25
C SER A 530 5.39 14.99 -12.25
N GLU A 531 4.33 15.80 -12.31
CA GLU A 531 4.24 16.94 -13.23
C GLU A 531 5.23 18.05 -12.87
N LYS A 532 5.44 18.32 -11.58
CA LYS A 532 6.35 19.37 -11.11
C LYS A 532 7.81 19.05 -11.45
N TYR A 533 8.20 17.79 -11.29
CA TYR A 533 9.59 17.35 -11.41
C TYR A 533 9.91 16.60 -12.70
N ASN A 534 8.91 16.30 -13.52
CA ASN A 534 9.04 15.50 -14.74
C ASN A 534 9.72 14.15 -14.47
N VAL A 535 9.21 13.45 -13.45
CA VAL A 535 9.67 12.12 -13.00
C VAL A 535 8.47 11.18 -12.88
N PRO A 536 8.63 9.86 -13.06
CA PRO A 536 7.50 8.94 -13.01
C PRO A 536 7.08 8.72 -11.55
N VAL A 537 5.77 8.60 -11.34
CA VAL A 537 5.19 8.14 -10.08
C VAL A 537 4.53 6.78 -10.25
N TYR A 538 4.57 6.00 -9.19
CA TYR A 538 4.12 4.61 -9.16
C TYR A 538 3.36 4.33 -7.87
N CYS A 539 2.15 3.80 -8.01
CA CYS A 539 1.36 3.35 -6.88
C CYS A 539 1.87 1.95 -6.46
N GLY A 540 2.75 1.91 -5.47
CA GLY A 540 3.38 0.69 -4.97
C GLY A 540 2.39 -0.30 -4.39
N GLU A 541 1.30 0.20 -3.83
CA GLU A 541 0.20 -0.58 -3.28
C GLU A 541 -1.09 0.23 -3.31
N PHE A 542 -2.17 -0.41 -3.74
CA PHE A 542 -3.53 0.00 -3.47
C PHE A 542 -4.40 -1.24 -3.31
N GLY A 543 -5.52 -1.11 -2.61
CA GLY A 543 -6.44 -2.23 -2.44
C GLY A 543 -7.61 -1.89 -1.53
N ALA A 544 -8.57 -2.82 -1.50
CA ALA A 544 -9.69 -2.79 -0.58
C ALA A 544 -9.73 -4.13 0.16
N GLY A 545 -9.96 -4.08 1.47
CA GLY A 545 -10.07 -5.24 2.32
C GLY A 545 -11.24 -6.14 1.93
N SER A 546 -11.17 -7.42 2.29
CA SER A 546 -12.18 -8.43 1.93
C SER A 546 -13.60 -8.04 2.33
N HIS A 547 -13.76 -7.38 3.48
CA HIS A 547 -15.05 -6.87 3.96
C HIS A 547 -15.70 -5.78 3.07
N CYS A 548 -14.94 -5.16 2.16
CA CYS A 548 -15.47 -4.20 1.18
C CYS A 548 -16.26 -4.89 0.05
N PHE A 549 -16.06 -6.20 -0.14
CA PHE A 549 -16.72 -7.00 -1.17
C PHE A 549 -17.95 -7.74 -0.65
N GLU A 550 -18.25 -7.59 0.64
CA GLU A 550 -19.43 -8.15 1.28
C GLU A 550 -20.65 -7.24 1.11
N ASN A 551 -21.85 -7.83 1.09
CA ASN A 551 -23.13 -7.11 1.23
C ASN A 551 -23.32 -5.91 0.27
N ASP A 552 -22.75 -5.96 -0.94
CA ASP A 552 -22.80 -4.87 -1.94
C ASP A 552 -22.21 -3.53 -1.42
N ARG A 553 -21.21 -3.60 -0.54
CA ARG A 553 -20.49 -2.40 -0.04
C ARG A 553 -19.71 -1.66 -1.12
N GLY A 554 -19.47 -2.27 -2.29
CA GLY A 554 -18.93 -1.58 -3.46
C GLY A 554 -17.42 -1.63 -3.61
N GLY A 555 -16.74 -2.62 -3.02
CA GLY A 555 -15.31 -2.86 -3.26
C GLY A 555 -14.99 -3.06 -4.75
N ASP A 556 -15.86 -3.72 -5.51
CA ASP A 556 -15.75 -3.85 -6.97
C ASP A 556 -15.79 -2.49 -7.68
N ARG A 557 -16.72 -1.61 -7.29
CA ARG A 557 -16.85 -0.27 -7.86
C ARG A 557 -15.62 0.59 -7.54
N TRP A 558 -15.12 0.52 -6.30
CA TRP A 558 -13.92 1.26 -5.88
C TRP A 558 -12.68 0.81 -6.65
N ILE A 559 -12.46 -0.51 -6.76
CA ILE A 559 -11.35 -1.06 -7.55
C ILE A 559 -11.48 -0.67 -9.03
N GLY A 560 -12.69 -0.74 -9.56
CA GLY A 560 -12.98 -0.36 -10.93
C GLY A 560 -12.64 1.11 -11.22
N ASP A 561 -13.01 2.02 -10.32
CA ASP A 561 -12.71 3.44 -10.46
C ASP A 561 -11.21 3.73 -10.28
N MET A 562 -10.54 3.15 -9.27
CA MET A 562 -9.08 3.32 -9.08
C MET A 562 -8.27 2.88 -10.30
N LEU A 563 -8.58 1.71 -10.88
CA LEU A 563 -7.91 1.22 -12.09
C LEU A 563 -8.12 2.14 -13.30
N GLU A 564 -9.31 2.72 -13.43
CA GLU A 564 -9.59 3.68 -14.50
C GLU A 564 -8.86 5.01 -14.27
N ILE A 565 -8.80 5.48 -13.03
CA ILE A 565 -8.06 6.70 -12.65
C ILE A 565 -6.57 6.53 -12.94
N PHE A 566 -5.97 5.40 -12.55
CA PHE A 566 -4.57 5.12 -12.85
C PHE A 566 -4.31 5.06 -14.35
N ARG A 567 -5.18 4.42 -15.12
CA ARG A 567 -5.08 4.42 -16.59
C ARG A 567 -5.15 5.84 -17.15
N ASP A 568 -6.15 6.62 -16.76
CA ASP A 568 -6.40 7.96 -17.31
C ASP A 568 -5.28 8.95 -16.93
N GLY A 569 -4.59 8.68 -15.82
CA GLY A 569 -3.43 9.44 -15.35
C GLY A 569 -2.06 8.86 -15.74
N ASP A 570 -1.99 7.80 -16.56
CA ASP A 570 -0.75 7.09 -16.90
C ASP A 570 0.07 6.63 -15.65
N VAL A 571 -0.63 6.25 -14.57
CA VAL A 571 -0.02 5.83 -13.30
C VAL A 571 0.19 4.31 -13.30
N SER A 572 1.43 3.90 -13.17
CA SER A 572 1.82 2.51 -12.93
C SER A 572 1.40 2.06 -11.51
N PHE A 573 0.95 0.82 -11.32
CA PHE A 573 0.37 0.38 -10.03
C PHE A 573 0.69 -1.07 -9.63
N ASN A 574 0.50 -1.41 -8.35
CA ASN A 574 0.27 -2.78 -7.89
C ASN A 574 -0.95 -2.91 -6.97
N TYR A 575 -1.80 -3.88 -7.28
CA TYR A 575 -2.83 -4.29 -6.33
C TYR A 575 -2.18 -5.08 -5.18
N HIS A 576 -2.52 -4.74 -3.94
CA HIS A 576 -2.16 -5.48 -2.75
C HIS A 576 -3.36 -6.35 -2.32
N ALA A 577 -3.29 -7.69 -2.31
CA ALA A 577 -2.20 -8.57 -2.77
C ALA A 577 -2.75 -9.89 -3.33
N TYR A 578 -1.88 -10.77 -3.84
CA TYR A 578 -2.29 -12.05 -4.43
C TYR A 578 -2.81 -13.03 -3.37
N HIS A 579 -2.06 -13.18 -2.28
CA HIS A 579 -2.38 -14.07 -1.17
C HIS A 579 -2.13 -13.33 0.14
N ASP A 580 -3.21 -13.02 0.86
CA ASP A 580 -3.18 -12.27 2.12
C ASP A 580 -4.51 -12.45 2.87
N GLY A 581 -4.48 -12.43 4.19
CA GLY A 581 -5.67 -12.67 5.02
C GLY A 581 -6.65 -11.49 5.11
N SER A 582 -6.26 -10.30 4.64
CA SER A 582 -7.07 -9.08 4.74
C SER A 582 -7.41 -8.50 3.37
N PHE A 583 -6.43 -8.36 2.48
CA PHE A 583 -6.57 -7.72 1.16
C PHE A 583 -6.40 -8.69 -0.02
N GLY A 584 -6.12 -9.96 0.28
CA GLY A 584 -5.76 -10.98 -0.70
C GLY A 584 -6.84 -11.23 -1.76
N LEU A 585 -6.42 -11.46 -3.00
CA LEU A 585 -7.24 -12.14 -3.99
C LEU A 585 -7.60 -13.55 -3.50
N TYR A 586 -6.65 -14.20 -2.87
CA TYR A 586 -6.83 -15.46 -2.15
C TYR A 586 -6.63 -15.25 -0.65
N GLU A 587 -7.51 -15.84 0.14
CA GLU A 587 -7.40 -15.97 1.59
C GLU A 587 -7.11 -17.43 1.99
N GLY A 588 -6.52 -17.60 3.17
CA GLY A 588 -6.35 -18.91 3.81
C GLY A 588 -4.89 -19.30 4.03
N GLY A 589 -4.67 -20.57 4.34
CA GLY A 589 -3.33 -21.15 4.44
C GLY A 589 -3.16 -22.25 3.41
N GLY A 590 -1.95 -22.41 2.89
CA GLY A 590 -1.67 -23.29 1.76
C GLY A 590 -1.68 -22.52 0.43
N LEU A 591 -1.33 -23.22 -0.65
CA LEU A 591 -1.33 -22.63 -1.98
C LEU A 591 -2.74 -22.12 -2.37
N PRO A 592 -2.81 -21.04 -3.18
CA PRO A 592 -4.06 -20.51 -3.71
C PRO A 592 -4.99 -21.60 -4.24
N SER A 593 -6.26 -21.53 -3.83
CA SER A 593 -7.27 -22.47 -4.28
C SER A 593 -8.57 -21.75 -4.61
N PRO A 594 -9.38 -22.24 -5.56
CA PRO A 594 -10.65 -21.61 -5.92
C PRO A 594 -11.60 -21.40 -4.75
N ALA A 595 -11.48 -22.19 -3.67
CA ALA A 595 -12.33 -22.05 -2.48
C ALA A 595 -11.96 -20.85 -1.60
N GLY A 596 -10.71 -20.37 -1.67
CA GLY A 596 -10.22 -19.21 -0.92
C GLY A 596 -10.23 -17.92 -1.74
N ARG A 597 -10.78 -17.92 -2.96
CA ARG A 597 -10.73 -16.77 -3.85
C ARG A 597 -11.85 -15.77 -3.55
N ASN A 598 -11.51 -14.49 -3.49
CA ASN A 598 -12.48 -13.41 -3.61
C ASN A 598 -12.93 -13.27 -5.07
N ASP A 599 -14.04 -13.95 -5.42
CA ASP A 599 -14.55 -13.98 -6.79
C ASP A 599 -14.97 -12.59 -7.30
N THR A 600 -15.52 -11.73 -6.44
CA THR A 600 -15.93 -10.37 -6.83
C THR A 600 -14.72 -9.54 -7.25
N LEU A 601 -13.66 -9.56 -6.45
CA LEU A 601 -12.38 -8.92 -6.78
C LEU A 601 -11.76 -9.51 -8.05
N TYR A 602 -11.74 -10.84 -8.18
CA TYR A 602 -11.23 -11.50 -9.38
C TYR A 602 -11.93 -11.00 -10.65
N GLN A 603 -13.27 -10.94 -10.65
CA GLN A 603 -14.03 -10.53 -11.83
C GLN A 603 -13.74 -9.08 -12.23
N VAL A 604 -13.70 -8.14 -11.27
CA VAL A 604 -13.42 -6.74 -11.60
C VAL A 604 -11.99 -6.55 -12.12
N LEU A 605 -11.00 -7.23 -11.52
CA LEU A 605 -9.62 -7.17 -11.99
C LEU A 605 -9.52 -7.69 -13.43
N VAL A 606 -10.09 -8.85 -13.72
CA VAL A 606 -10.08 -9.44 -15.07
C VAL A 606 -10.81 -8.55 -16.08
N GLU A 607 -11.99 -8.02 -15.72
CA GLU A 607 -12.76 -7.15 -16.59
C GLU A 607 -11.97 -5.90 -16.96
N LYS A 608 -11.42 -5.20 -15.96
CA LYS A 608 -10.69 -3.95 -16.18
C LYS A 608 -9.38 -4.21 -16.90
N LEU A 609 -8.56 -5.16 -16.46
CA LEU A 609 -7.24 -5.38 -17.05
C LEU A 609 -7.32 -5.88 -18.51
N LYS A 610 -8.26 -6.78 -18.84
CA LYS A 610 -8.37 -7.34 -20.20
C LYS A 610 -9.04 -6.41 -21.20
N LYS A 611 -10.06 -5.66 -20.77
CA LYS A 611 -10.70 -4.65 -21.62
C LYS A 611 -9.72 -3.56 -22.07
N HIS A 612 -8.58 -3.45 -21.40
CA HIS A 612 -7.53 -2.49 -21.71
C HIS A 612 -6.38 -3.07 -22.56
N THR A 613 -6.39 -4.37 -22.84
CA THR A 613 -5.46 -5.02 -23.80
C THR A 613 -6.02 -5.17 -25.21
N GLU A 614 -7.34 -5.01 -25.40
CA GLU A 614 -8.01 -4.89 -26.71
C GLU A 614 -8.14 -3.43 -27.14
#